data_AF-A0A1I8B491-F1
#
_entry.id   AF-A0A1I8B491-F1
#
_cell.length_a   1.000
_cell.length_b   1.000
_cell.length_c   1.000
_cell.angle_alpha   90.00
_cell.angle_beta   90.00
_cell.angle_gamma   90.00
#
_symmetry.space_group_name_H-M   'P 1'
#
loop_
_entity.id
_entity.type
_entity.pdbx_description
1 polymer ?
#
loop_
_entity_poly.entity_id
_entity_poly.type
_entity_poly.pdbx_seq_one_letter_code
_entity_poly.pdbx_strand_id
1 'polypeptide(L)'
;MRVIGIIWTLYPLLGLLAFLEFAIGLSHVFFCLPYAHFYLVFWSGISAGITSVYALLLDYPNKCELLLQFVSMIFAFFLSLTSTTEAICLRRVQMKEGQTSFCAGLLNRTATKQLQCERVLGRFQVYLLEKSSTSSQLPHLSSQSSLQLQQTLIAVKLIIATLIAICAVSQFCAGIVLFGYSARANRFRLTTAHMNLFFGFGLILLWLVHSSYCCPLFFLYLLPIAGVYSLLFALLPLPPVGHPLRQFFAIVGAAFGTLLAALATFSLLCWIYNPSSEELRGPPFLPQERPVLNYMKRKPATEIGFLRFCNYPEWLYAHCERVLDFSFPYLDWNAEQVFQEKTIIRLAIHCLLGICSTGLFLLFIGDAFC
;
A
#
# COMPACT_ATOMS: atom_id res chain seq x y z
N MET A 1 -17.16 3.87 -33.17
CA MET A 1 -16.36 2.63 -33.04
C MET A 1 -17.27 1.55 -32.49
N ARG A 2 -17.61 0.51 -33.26
CA ARG A 2 -18.35 -0.66 -32.75
C ARG A 2 -17.38 -1.53 -31.95
N VAL A 3 -17.18 -1.20 -30.68
CA VAL A 3 -16.42 -2.06 -29.75
C VAL A 3 -17.42 -3.02 -29.10
N ILE A 4 -17.89 -4.02 -29.86
CA ILE A 4 -19.08 -4.80 -29.47
C ILE A 4 -18.74 -6.15 -28.82
N GLY A 5 -17.50 -6.65 -28.86
CA GLY A 5 -17.19 -7.98 -28.33
C GLY A 5 -16.67 -7.99 -26.89
N ILE A 6 -15.41 -7.59 -26.72
CA ILE A 6 -14.64 -7.88 -25.49
C ILE A 6 -15.08 -7.01 -24.31
N ILE A 7 -15.42 -5.74 -24.53
CA ILE A 7 -15.80 -4.84 -23.43
C ILE A 7 -17.13 -5.28 -22.80
N TRP A 8 -18.05 -5.78 -23.61
CA TRP A 8 -19.34 -6.28 -23.13
C TRP A 8 -19.20 -7.56 -22.28
N THR A 9 -18.15 -8.36 -22.49
CA THR A 9 -17.90 -9.53 -21.63
C THR A 9 -17.20 -9.16 -20.32
N LEU A 10 -16.52 -8.00 -20.24
CA LEU A 10 -15.89 -7.53 -19.01
C LEU A 10 -16.92 -7.14 -17.93
N TYR A 11 -18.09 -6.62 -18.29
CA TYR A 11 -19.12 -6.25 -17.32
C TYR A 11 -19.72 -7.45 -16.54
N PRO A 12 -20.19 -8.53 -17.18
CA PRO A 12 -20.65 -9.72 -16.45
C PRO A 12 -19.49 -10.43 -15.73
N LEU A 13 -18.28 -10.40 -16.29
CA LEU A 13 -17.09 -10.89 -15.60
C LEU A 13 -16.83 -10.10 -14.30
N LEU A 14 -16.95 -8.78 -14.33
CA LEU A 14 -16.83 -7.93 -13.14
C LEU A 14 -17.88 -8.29 -12.08
N GLY A 15 -19.13 -8.56 -12.50
CA GLY A 15 -20.19 -9.00 -11.61
C GLY A 15 -19.92 -10.37 -10.97
N LEU A 16 -19.38 -11.32 -11.75
CA LEU A 16 -18.96 -12.63 -11.24
C LEU A 16 -17.80 -12.49 -10.25
N LEU A 17 -16.78 -11.69 -10.57
CA LEU A 17 -15.66 -11.41 -9.68
C LEU A 17 -16.14 -10.77 -8.39
N ALA A 18 -17.04 -9.79 -8.46
CA ALA A 18 -17.63 -9.14 -7.29
C ALA A 18 -18.37 -10.14 -6.37
N PHE A 19 -19.14 -11.05 -6.95
CA PHE A 19 -19.83 -12.11 -6.20
C PHE A 19 -18.83 -13.09 -5.55
N LEU A 20 -17.80 -13.51 -6.29
CA LEU A 20 -16.73 -14.36 -5.75
C LEU A 20 -15.96 -13.66 -4.63
N GLU A 21 -15.59 -12.40 -4.81
CA GLU A 21 -14.94 -11.57 -3.78
C GLU A 21 -15.79 -11.52 -2.51
N PHE A 22 -17.09 -11.29 -2.65
CA PHE A 22 -18.00 -11.24 -1.51
C PHE A 22 -18.10 -12.61 -0.79
N ALA A 23 -18.28 -13.70 -1.54
CA ALA A 23 -18.41 -15.05 -0.97
C ALA A 23 -17.11 -15.52 -0.29
N ILE A 24 -15.97 -15.28 -0.93
CA ILE A 24 -14.66 -15.60 -0.35
C ILE A 24 -14.36 -14.65 0.81
N GLY A 25 -14.80 -13.40 0.76
CA GLY A 25 -14.73 -12.42 1.86
C GLY A 25 -15.46 -12.88 3.12
N LEU A 26 -16.66 -13.45 2.97
CA LEU A 26 -17.37 -14.09 4.09
C LEU A 26 -16.55 -15.24 4.68
N SER A 27 -15.93 -16.05 3.81
CA SER A 27 -15.06 -17.15 4.23
C SER A 27 -13.81 -16.62 4.95
N HIS A 28 -13.25 -15.49 4.50
CA HIS A 28 -12.09 -14.84 5.12
C HIS A 28 -12.37 -14.41 6.56
N VAL A 29 -13.51 -13.75 6.79
CA VAL A 29 -13.98 -13.41 8.15
C VAL A 29 -14.25 -14.67 8.96
N PHE A 30 -14.90 -15.65 8.34
CA PHE A 30 -15.23 -16.90 9.01
C PHE A 30 -13.98 -17.62 9.53
N PHE A 31 -12.88 -17.62 8.77
CA PHE A 31 -11.60 -18.21 9.16
C PHE A 31 -10.68 -17.25 9.93
N CYS A 32 -11.18 -16.09 10.36
CA CYS A 32 -10.46 -15.11 11.18
C CYS A 32 -9.11 -14.70 10.59
N LEU A 33 -9.06 -14.43 9.28
CA LEU A 33 -7.82 -14.00 8.67
C LEU A 33 -7.46 -12.55 9.08
N PRO A 34 -6.17 -12.25 9.24
CA PRO A 34 -5.69 -11.04 9.90
C PRO A 34 -5.92 -9.72 9.14
N TYR A 35 -5.93 -9.71 7.79
CA TYR A 35 -5.74 -8.44 7.06
C TYR A 35 -6.87 -7.95 6.17
N ALA A 36 -7.63 -8.83 5.51
CA ALA A 36 -8.75 -8.33 4.72
C ALA A 36 -9.81 -7.77 5.68
N HIS A 37 -9.87 -6.45 5.75
CA HIS A 37 -10.89 -5.76 6.49
C HIS A 37 -12.21 -6.16 5.83
N PHE A 38 -13.10 -6.83 6.57
CA PHE A 38 -14.41 -7.23 6.05
C PHE A 38 -15.08 -6.08 5.29
N TYR A 39 -14.94 -4.86 5.82
CA TYR A 39 -15.39 -3.65 5.16
C TYR A 39 -14.79 -3.42 3.77
N LEU A 40 -13.49 -3.61 3.55
CA LEU A 40 -12.87 -3.43 2.24
C LEU A 40 -13.38 -4.46 1.22
N VAL A 41 -13.48 -5.74 1.61
CA VAL A 41 -14.02 -6.78 0.71
C VAL A 41 -15.49 -6.52 0.41
N PHE A 42 -16.27 -6.13 1.42
CA PHE A 42 -17.68 -5.78 1.29
C PHE A 42 -17.91 -4.59 0.35
N TRP A 43 -17.19 -3.49 0.55
CA TRP A 43 -17.32 -2.30 -0.29
C TRP A 43 -16.77 -2.52 -1.71
N SER A 44 -15.69 -3.29 -1.86
CA SER A 44 -15.18 -3.72 -3.17
C SER A 44 -16.23 -4.51 -3.94
N GLY A 45 -16.77 -5.58 -3.34
CA GLY A 45 -17.76 -6.43 -3.98
C GLY A 45 -19.06 -5.70 -4.29
N ILE A 46 -19.58 -4.90 -3.36
CA ILE A 46 -20.83 -4.14 -3.61
C ILE A 46 -20.64 -3.08 -4.68
N SER A 47 -19.55 -2.31 -4.64
CA SER A 47 -19.31 -1.27 -5.65
C SER A 47 -19.14 -1.88 -7.04
N ALA A 48 -18.39 -2.99 -7.17
CA ALA A 48 -18.24 -3.70 -8.43
C ALA A 48 -19.53 -4.36 -8.92
N GLY A 49 -20.31 -4.96 -8.01
CA GLY A 49 -21.61 -5.56 -8.32
C GLY A 49 -22.62 -4.53 -8.81
N ILE A 50 -22.75 -3.39 -8.12
CA ILE A 50 -23.59 -2.27 -8.56
C ILE A 50 -23.11 -1.75 -9.92
N THR A 51 -21.80 -1.58 -10.11
CA THR A 51 -21.22 -1.12 -11.39
C THR A 51 -21.56 -2.07 -12.53
N SER A 52 -21.44 -3.39 -12.29
CA SER A 52 -21.75 -4.43 -13.27
C SER A 52 -23.23 -4.44 -13.66
N VAL A 53 -24.14 -4.48 -12.69
CA VAL A 53 -25.59 -4.47 -12.94
C VAL A 53 -26.02 -3.18 -13.62
N TYR A 54 -25.51 -2.04 -13.14
CA TYR A 54 -25.80 -0.73 -13.72
C TYR A 54 -25.36 -0.64 -15.19
N ALA A 55 -24.17 -1.16 -15.51
CA ALA A 55 -23.67 -1.17 -16.89
C ALA A 55 -24.44 -2.14 -17.80
N LEU A 56 -24.88 -3.30 -17.30
CA LEU A 56 -25.69 -4.25 -18.07
C LEU A 56 -27.09 -3.73 -18.40
N LEU A 57 -27.63 -2.83 -17.59
CA LEU A 57 -28.95 -2.21 -17.80
C LEU A 57 -28.90 -1.01 -18.74
N LEU A 58 -27.71 -0.52 -19.10
CA LEU A 58 -27.55 0.66 -19.95
C LEU A 58 -26.97 0.30 -21.30
N ASP A 59 -27.60 0.80 -22.36
CA ASP A 59 -27.12 0.61 -23.73
C ASP A 59 -25.89 1.49 -24.06
N TYR A 60 -25.63 2.55 -23.28
CA TYR A 60 -24.59 3.53 -23.55
C TYR A 60 -23.85 4.01 -22.29
N PRO A 61 -22.55 4.30 -22.40
CA PRO A 61 -21.77 4.76 -21.27
C PRO A 61 -22.16 6.17 -20.83
N ASN A 62 -22.27 6.36 -19.53
CA ASN A 62 -22.69 7.62 -18.91
C ASN A 62 -21.68 8.07 -17.83
N LYS A 63 -21.72 9.34 -17.42
CA LYS A 63 -20.87 9.92 -16.37
C LYS A 63 -21.01 9.18 -15.02
N CYS A 64 -22.21 8.70 -14.72
CA CYS A 64 -22.47 7.91 -13.50
C CYS A 64 -21.69 6.58 -13.52
N GLU A 65 -21.68 5.89 -14.67
CA GLU A 65 -20.91 4.64 -14.84
C GLU A 65 -19.41 4.88 -14.68
N LEU A 66 -18.90 5.98 -15.24
CA LEU A 66 -17.49 6.38 -15.09
C LEU A 66 -17.12 6.56 -13.60
N LEU A 67 -17.97 7.22 -12.83
CA LEU A 67 -17.76 7.42 -11.39
C LEU A 67 -17.81 6.09 -10.63
N LEU A 68 -18.79 5.23 -10.93
CA LEU A 68 -18.92 3.92 -10.30
C LEU A 68 -17.70 3.02 -10.59
N GLN A 69 -17.22 3.00 -11.83
CA GLN A 69 -16.00 2.30 -12.22
C GLN A 69 -14.76 2.85 -11.50
N PHE A 70 -14.65 4.17 -11.38
CA PHE A 70 -13.54 4.79 -10.65
C PHE A 70 -13.54 4.40 -9.16
N VAL A 71 -14.69 4.46 -8.51
CA VAL A 71 -14.85 4.07 -7.10
C VAL A 71 -14.56 2.58 -6.91
N SER A 72 -15.10 1.71 -7.77
CA SER A 72 -14.83 0.27 -7.74
C SER A 72 -13.34 -0.04 -7.95
N MET A 73 -12.69 0.64 -8.90
CA MET A 73 -11.24 0.51 -9.16
C MET A 73 -10.41 0.89 -7.93
N ILE A 74 -10.76 1.97 -7.22
CA ILE A 74 -10.06 2.38 -6.00
C ILE A 74 -10.17 1.31 -4.91
N PHE A 75 -11.38 0.79 -4.65
CA PHE A 75 -11.55 -0.26 -3.65
C PHE A 75 -10.81 -1.54 -4.04
N ALA A 76 -10.88 -1.95 -5.31
CA ALA A 76 -10.16 -3.12 -5.83
C ALA A 76 -8.64 -2.97 -5.69
N PHE A 77 -8.10 -1.76 -5.91
CA PHE A 77 -6.68 -1.47 -5.72
C PHE A 77 -6.23 -1.68 -4.27
N PHE A 78 -6.93 -1.07 -3.32
CA PHE A 78 -6.59 -1.23 -1.90
C PHE A 78 -6.79 -2.67 -1.43
N LEU A 79 -7.87 -3.31 -1.87
CA LEU A 79 -8.10 -4.72 -1.56
C LEU A 79 -6.95 -5.58 -2.10
N SER A 80 -6.56 -5.40 -3.37
CA SER A 80 -5.44 -6.10 -3.99
C SER A 80 -4.14 -5.96 -3.21
N LEU A 81 -3.78 -4.75 -2.79
CA LEU A 81 -2.58 -4.52 -1.97
C LEU A 81 -2.67 -5.25 -0.62
N THR A 82 -3.79 -5.14 0.08
CA THR A 82 -3.96 -5.78 1.40
C THR A 82 -4.02 -7.31 1.32
N SER A 83 -4.68 -7.88 0.32
CA SER A 83 -4.78 -9.33 0.14
C SER A 83 -3.50 -9.97 -0.39
N THR A 84 -2.77 -9.28 -1.28
CA THR A 84 -1.47 -9.78 -1.77
C THR A 84 -0.43 -9.78 -0.65
N THR A 85 -0.36 -8.71 0.14
CA THR A 85 0.51 -8.64 1.32
C THR A 85 0.16 -9.74 2.33
N GLU A 86 -1.12 -9.96 2.61
CA GLU A 86 -1.61 -11.07 3.43
C GLU A 86 -1.15 -12.44 2.91
N ALA A 87 -1.40 -12.74 1.63
CA ALA A 87 -1.05 -14.02 1.03
C ALA A 87 0.46 -14.28 1.07
N ILE A 88 1.27 -13.26 0.75
CA ILE A 88 2.74 -13.36 0.81
C ILE A 88 3.20 -13.59 2.26
N CYS A 89 2.61 -12.87 3.21
CA CYS A 89 3.00 -12.96 4.62
C CYS A 89 2.61 -14.29 5.26
N LEU A 90 1.40 -14.80 5.00
CA LEU A 90 0.99 -16.12 5.45
C LEU A 90 1.90 -17.22 4.89
N ARG A 91 2.27 -17.13 3.61
CA ARG A 91 3.20 -18.08 2.98
C ARG A 91 4.59 -18.04 3.61
N ARG A 92 5.13 -16.85 3.89
CA ARG A 92 6.45 -16.70 4.53
C ARG A 92 6.50 -17.24 5.95
N VAL A 93 5.44 -17.03 6.74
CA VAL A 93 5.39 -17.55 8.11
C VAL A 93 5.29 -19.07 8.15
N GLN A 94 4.56 -19.69 7.22
CA GLN A 94 4.52 -21.15 7.09
C GLN A 94 5.91 -21.77 6.86
N MET A 95 6.77 -21.10 6.08
CA MET A 95 8.12 -21.57 5.78
C MET A 95 9.11 -21.40 6.94
N LYS A 96 8.69 -20.92 8.12
CA LYS A 96 9.53 -20.55 9.29
C LYS A 96 10.62 -19.50 9.03
N GLU A 97 10.82 -19.10 7.79
CA GLU A 97 11.73 -18.05 7.33
C GLU A 97 11.23 -16.63 7.72
N GLY A 98 9.99 -16.52 8.20
CA GLY A 98 9.31 -15.25 8.46
C GLY A 98 9.33 -14.75 9.91
N GLN A 99 9.93 -15.44 10.89
CA GLN A 99 9.77 -15.10 12.32
C GLN A 99 10.36 -13.73 12.71
N THR A 100 11.41 -13.25 12.04
CA THR A 100 11.94 -11.89 12.21
C THR A 100 11.52 -10.93 11.10
N SER A 101 10.65 -11.39 10.19
CA SER A 101 10.28 -10.62 9.00
C SER A 101 9.22 -9.55 9.26
N PHE A 102 9.11 -8.55 8.39
CA PHE A 102 7.98 -7.61 8.34
C PHE A 102 6.61 -8.30 8.50
N CYS A 103 6.46 -9.48 7.92
CA CYS A 103 5.23 -10.25 8.00
C CYS A 103 4.88 -10.74 9.41
N ALA A 104 5.89 -11.04 10.25
CA ALA A 104 5.66 -11.38 11.66
C ALA A 104 5.20 -10.16 12.46
N GLY A 105 5.82 -9.00 12.23
CA GLY A 105 5.36 -7.76 12.82
C GLY A 105 3.91 -7.47 12.44
N LEU A 106 3.64 -7.45 11.13
CA LEU A 106 2.29 -7.22 10.61
C LEU A 106 1.26 -8.18 11.24
N LEU A 107 1.62 -9.46 11.44
CA LEU A 107 0.75 -10.47 12.05
C LEU A 107 0.54 -10.20 13.54
N ASN A 108 1.56 -9.69 14.22
CA ASN A 108 1.47 -9.33 15.63
C ASN A 108 0.49 -8.16 15.87
N ARG A 109 0.39 -7.21 14.92
CA ARG A 109 -0.61 -6.11 15.00
C ARG A 109 -2.05 -6.62 14.99
N THR A 110 -2.28 -7.70 14.26
CA THR A 110 -3.61 -8.26 14.04
C THR A 110 -3.89 -9.47 14.94
N ALA A 111 -2.87 -9.98 15.64
CA ALA A 111 -2.95 -11.16 16.50
C ALA A 111 -4.02 -11.03 17.60
N THR A 112 -4.13 -9.86 18.24
CA THR A 112 -5.13 -9.66 19.31
C THR A 112 -6.56 -9.77 18.78
N LYS A 113 -6.84 -9.16 17.61
CA LYS A 113 -8.14 -9.25 16.92
C LYS A 113 -8.40 -10.65 16.40
N GLN A 114 -7.38 -11.30 15.84
CA GLN A 114 -7.47 -12.67 15.36
C GLN A 114 -7.81 -13.62 16.52
N LEU A 115 -7.14 -13.51 17.66
CA LEU A 115 -7.41 -14.33 18.85
C LEU A 115 -8.84 -14.12 19.37
N GLN A 116 -9.35 -12.90 19.35
CA GLN A 116 -10.74 -12.62 19.72
C GLN A 116 -11.71 -13.31 18.76
N CYS A 117 -11.47 -13.24 17.46
CA CYS A 117 -12.27 -13.92 16.45
C CYS A 117 -12.20 -15.46 16.60
N GLU A 118 -11.00 -16.01 16.80
CA GLU A 118 -10.79 -17.45 16.98
C GLU A 118 -11.45 -17.98 18.26
N ARG A 119 -11.56 -17.17 19.33
CA ARG A 119 -12.35 -17.55 20.51
C ARG A 119 -13.84 -17.72 20.21
N VAL A 120 -14.39 -16.93 19.30
CA VAL A 120 -15.82 -16.97 18.94
C VAL A 120 -16.09 -18.06 17.89
N LEU A 121 -15.31 -18.07 16.80
CA LEU A 121 -15.55 -18.93 15.64
C LEU A 121 -14.73 -20.22 15.64
N GLY A 122 -13.66 -20.31 16.41
CA GLY A 122 -12.69 -21.42 16.35
C GLY A 122 -13.31 -22.79 16.64
N ARG A 123 -14.25 -22.89 17.58
CA ARG A 123 -14.98 -24.14 17.85
C ARG A 123 -15.75 -24.63 16.63
N PHE A 124 -16.39 -23.71 15.92
CA PHE A 124 -17.20 -24.03 14.75
C PHE A 124 -16.33 -24.32 13.52
N GLN A 125 -15.18 -23.63 13.37
CA GLN A 125 -14.17 -23.94 12.36
C GLN A 125 -13.62 -25.36 12.51
N VAL A 126 -13.22 -25.75 13.74
CA VAL A 126 -12.72 -27.10 14.05
C VAL A 126 -13.78 -28.15 13.76
N TYR A 127 -15.02 -27.92 14.20
CA TYR A 127 -16.14 -28.84 13.95
C TYR A 127 -16.41 -29.07 12.45
N LEU A 128 -16.42 -28.01 11.64
CA LEU A 128 -16.61 -28.13 10.19
C LEU A 128 -15.46 -28.88 9.52
N LEU A 129 -14.22 -28.58 9.91
CA LEU A 129 -13.04 -29.26 9.36
C LEU A 129 -13.04 -30.75 9.74
N GLU A 130 -13.32 -31.08 10.99
CA GLU A 130 -13.42 -32.47 11.47
C GLU A 130 -14.50 -33.25 10.72
N LYS A 131 -15.69 -32.64 10.52
CA LYS A 131 -16.78 -33.23 9.74
C LYS A 131 -16.43 -33.42 8.27
N SER A 132 -15.67 -32.49 7.68
CA SER A 132 -15.21 -32.60 6.30
C SER A 132 -14.15 -33.71 6.12
N SER A 133 -13.31 -33.95 7.13
CA SER A 133 -12.27 -34.99 7.10
C SER A 133 -12.78 -36.40 7.43
N THR A 134 -13.84 -36.51 8.26
CA THR A 134 -14.44 -37.82 8.62
C THR A 134 -15.15 -38.47 7.45
N SER A 135 -15.52 -37.71 6.40
CA SER A 135 -16.03 -38.29 5.17
C SER A 135 -14.99 -39.06 4.36
N SER A 136 -13.70 -39.00 4.74
CA SER A 136 -12.60 -39.45 3.87
C SER A 136 -11.66 -40.51 4.46
N GLN A 137 -11.64 -40.81 5.77
CA GLN A 137 -10.63 -41.76 6.31
C GLN A 137 -10.98 -42.50 7.62
N LEU A 138 -10.56 -43.77 7.64
CA LEU A 138 -10.70 -44.86 8.64
C LEU A 138 -10.09 -44.53 10.02
N PRO A 139 -10.53 -45.20 11.12
CA PRO A 139 -10.33 -44.77 12.49
C PRO A 139 -9.12 -45.45 13.15
N HIS A 140 -7.88 -45.05 12.86
CA HIS A 140 -6.74 -45.41 13.71
C HIS A 140 -5.62 -44.39 13.56
N LEU A 141 -5.59 -43.35 14.41
CA LEU A 141 -4.40 -42.69 15.01
C LEU A 141 -4.85 -41.35 15.65
N SER A 142 -5.03 -41.33 16.96
CA SER A 142 -5.67 -40.23 17.70
C SER A 142 -4.75 -39.10 18.16
N SER A 143 -3.41 -39.22 18.08
CA SER A 143 -2.50 -38.13 18.49
C SER A 143 -1.94 -37.30 17.33
N GLN A 144 -1.88 -37.86 16.12
CA GLN A 144 -1.38 -37.17 14.91
C GLN A 144 -2.43 -36.24 14.28
N SER A 145 -3.70 -36.38 14.67
CA SER A 145 -4.84 -35.63 14.14
C SER A 145 -4.80 -34.13 14.47
N SER A 146 -4.31 -33.73 15.64
CA SER A 146 -4.29 -32.32 16.07
C SER A 146 -3.33 -31.46 15.23
N LEU A 147 -2.12 -31.96 14.98
CA LEU A 147 -1.13 -31.28 14.14
C LEU A 147 -1.61 -31.20 12.68
N GLN A 148 -2.23 -32.27 12.19
CA GLN A 148 -2.75 -32.34 10.81
C GLN A 148 -3.92 -31.37 10.60
N LEU A 149 -4.81 -31.22 11.60
CA LEU A 149 -5.91 -30.25 11.57
C LEU A 149 -5.39 -28.80 11.55
N GLN A 150 -4.34 -28.51 12.30
CA GLN A 150 -3.74 -27.17 12.30
C GLN A 150 -3.08 -26.85 10.95
N GLN A 151 -2.44 -27.83 10.31
CA GLN A 151 -1.90 -27.68 8.95
C GLN A 151 -3.01 -27.45 7.90
N THR A 152 -4.12 -28.18 7.98
CA THR A 152 -5.23 -27.97 7.04
C THR A 152 -5.88 -26.61 7.21
N LEU A 153 -6.08 -26.15 8.46
CA LEU A 153 -6.59 -24.80 8.72
C LEU A 153 -5.69 -23.72 8.12
N ILE A 154 -4.36 -23.84 8.32
CA ILE A 154 -3.40 -22.87 7.79
C ILE A 154 -3.36 -22.91 6.24
N ALA A 155 -3.49 -24.09 5.63
CA ALA A 155 -3.59 -24.23 4.17
C ALA A 155 -4.87 -23.58 3.62
N VAL A 156 -6.02 -23.79 4.27
CA VAL A 156 -7.30 -23.16 3.90
C VAL A 156 -7.21 -21.63 4.00
N LYS A 157 -6.63 -21.11 5.10
CA LYS A 157 -6.40 -19.66 5.23
C LYS A 157 -5.55 -19.13 4.07
N LEU A 158 -4.47 -19.81 3.70
CA LEU A 158 -3.63 -19.40 2.57
C LEU A 158 -4.40 -19.40 1.25
N ILE A 159 -5.20 -20.43 0.96
CA ILE A 159 -6.01 -20.54 -0.26
C ILE A 159 -7.03 -19.40 -0.34
N ILE A 160 -7.71 -19.08 0.77
CA ILE A 160 -8.69 -17.99 0.81
C ILE A 160 -8.01 -16.65 0.53
N ALA A 161 -6.88 -16.37 1.18
CA ALA A 161 -6.12 -15.15 0.97
C ALA A 161 -5.62 -14.99 -0.48
N THR A 162 -5.10 -16.08 -1.07
CA THR A 162 -4.62 -16.05 -2.47
C THR A 162 -5.77 -15.88 -3.45
N LEU A 163 -6.92 -16.53 -3.23
CA LEU A 163 -8.09 -16.37 -4.09
C LEU A 163 -8.62 -14.93 -4.05
N ILE A 164 -8.73 -14.31 -2.87
CA ILE A 164 -9.11 -12.89 -2.75
C ILE A 164 -8.11 -12.02 -3.51
N ALA A 165 -6.82 -12.29 -3.38
CA ALA A 165 -5.79 -11.53 -4.09
C ALA A 165 -5.93 -11.63 -5.61
N ILE A 166 -6.19 -12.83 -6.13
CA ILE A 166 -6.40 -13.05 -7.57
C ILE A 166 -7.65 -12.31 -8.03
N CYS A 167 -8.77 -12.44 -7.31
CA CYS A 167 -10.01 -11.73 -7.62
C CYS A 167 -9.81 -10.21 -7.63
N ALA A 168 -9.21 -9.65 -6.58
CA ALA A 168 -9.00 -8.21 -6.46
C ALA A 168 -8.06 -7.65 -7.55
N VAL A 169 -6.98 -8.37 -7.88
CA VAL A 169 -6.10 -7.99 -9.01
C VAL A 169 -6.88 -8.03 -10.33
N SER A 170 -7.65 -9.09 -10.56
CA SER A 170 -8.43 -9.23 -11.80
C SER A 170 -9.52 -8.16 -11.92
N GLN A 171 -10.19 -7.82 -10.81
CA GLN A 171 -11.18 -6.76 -10.72
C GLN A 171 -10.53 -5.39 -10.95
N PHE A 172 -9.37 -5.12 -10.36
CA PHE A 172 -8.63 -3.89 -10.59
C PHE A 172 -8.22 -3.73 -12.06
N CYS A 173 -7.67 -4.77 -12.68
CA CYS A 173 -7.32 -4.77 -14.10
C CYS A 173 -8.53 -4.55 -15.01
N ALA A 174 -9.64 -5.25 -14.74
CA ALA A 174 -10.90 -5.05 -15.48
C ALA A 174 -11.43 -3.62 -15.30
N GLY A 175 -11.39 -3.10 -14.06
CA GLY A 175 -11.78 -1.73 -13.71
C GLY A 175 -10.98 -0.67 -14.47
N ILE A 176 -9.66 -0.83 -14.60
CA ILE A 176 -8.81 0.10 -15.39
C ILE A 176 -9.25 0.13 -16.85
N VAL A 177 -9.46 -1.04 -17.47
CA VAL A 177 -9.86 -1.13 -18.89
C VAL A 177 -11.22 -0.51 -19.10
N LEU A 178 -12.18 -0.82 -18.23
CA LEU A 178 -13.54 -0.27 -18.29
C LEU A 178 -13.55 1.25 -18.04
N PHE A 179 -12.82 1.74 -17.03
CA PHE A 179 -12.66 3.16 -16.75
C PHE A 179 -12.07 3.91 -17.94
N GLY A 180 -11.00 3.38 -18.55
CA GLY A 180 -10.38 3.97 -19.73
C GLY A 180 -11.34 4.03 -20.93
N TYR A 181 -12.13 2.97 -21.13
CA TYR A 181 -13.17 2.95 -22.16
C TYR A 181 -14.27 3.99 -21.89
N SER A 182 -14.82 4.00 -20.67
CA SER A 182 -15.88 4.93 -20.27
C SER A 182 -15.42 6.38 -20.32
N ALA A 183 -14.17 6.67 -19.92
CA ALA A 183 -13.57 7.99 -20.02
C ALA A 183 -13.46 8.45 -21.48
N ARG A 184 -13.01 7.56 -22.37
CA ARG A 184 -12.91 7.85 -23.81
C ARG A 184 -14.30 8.05 -24.44
N ALA A 185 -15.27 7.22 -24.09
CA ALA A 185 -16.62 7.28 -24.63
C ALA A 185 -17.37 8.55 -24.21
N ASN A 186 -17.24 8.93 -22.93
CA ASN A 186 -17.81 10.17 -22.39
C ASN A 186 -17.05 11.44 -22.83
N ARG A 187 -15.98 11.29 -23.63
CA ARG A 187 -15.04 12.37 -23.97
C ARG A 187 -14.59 13.12 -22.71
N PHE A 188 -14.43 12.41 -21.60
CA PHE A 188 -14.04 12.99 -20.33
C PHE A 188 -12.59 13.46 -20.46
N ARG A 189 -12.42 14.75 -20.71
CA ARG A 189 -11.11 15.39 -20.67
C ARG A 189 -10.82 15.66 -19.20
N LEU A 190 -10.08 14.75 -18.56
CA LEU A 190 -9.40 15.05 -17.30
C LEU A 190 -8.55 16.29 -17.56
N THR A 191 -9.02 17.45 -17.09
CA THR A 191 -8.25 18.67 -17.23
C THR A 191 -7.01 18.56 -16.37
N THR A 192 -5.93 19.22 -16.78
CA THR A 192 -4.68 19.26 -16.01
C THR A 192 -4.92 19.73 -14.57
N ALA A 193 -5.90 20.61 -14.34
CA ALA A 193 -6.34 21.02 -13.01
C ALA A 193 -6.81 19.85 -12.11
N HIS A 194 -7.57 18.88 -12.63
CA HIS A 194 -8.01 17.73 -11.84
C HIS A 194 -6.83 16.84 -11.42
N MET A 195 -5.88 16.65 -12.34
CA MET A 195 -4.68 15.86 -12.06
C MET A 195 -3.77 16.57 -11.06
N ASN A 196 -3.61 17.89 -11.18
CA ASN A 196 -2.90 18.70 -10.20
C ASN A 196 -3.57 18.62 -8.81
N LEU A 197 -4.90 18.63 -8.74
CA LEU A 197 -5.61 18.46 -7.48
C LEU A 197 -5.34 17.08 -6.85
N PHE A 198 -5.37 16.02 -7.65
CA PHE A 198 -5.08 14.65 -7.20
C PHE A 198 -3.65 14.53 -6.66
N PHE A 199 -2.64 14.96 -7.41
CA PHE A 199 -1.24 14.89 -6.98
C PHE A 199 -0.94 15.84 -5.82
N GLY A 200 -1.55 17.03 -5.79
CA GLY A 200 -1.42 17.98 -4.69
C GLY A 200 -1.93 17.42 -3.37
N PHE A 201 -3.13 16.82 -3.38
CA PHE A 201 -3.67 16.13 -2.20
C PHE A 201 -2.83 14.91 -1.81
N GLY A 202 -2.38 14.12 -2.80
CA GLY A 202 -1.49 12.99 -2.60
C GLY A 202 -0.17 13.38 -1.91
N LEU A 203 0.45 14.49 -2.30
CA LEU A 203 1.66 15.02 -1.65
C LEU A 203 1.43 15.43 -0.20
N ILE A 204 0.29 16.07 0.11
CA ILE A 204 -0.04 16.46 1.48
C ILE A 204 -0.26 15.23 2.36
N LEU A 205 -0.97 14.22 1.87
CA LEU A 205 -1.12 12.95 2.57
C LEU A 205 0.22 12.25 2.77
N LEU A 206 1.04 12.18 1.71
CA LEU A 206 2.38 11.60 1.79
C LEU A 206 3.25 12.34 2.80
N TRP A 207 3.14 13.66 2.90
CA TRP A 207 3.83 14.45 3.93
C TRP A 207 3.43 14.05 5.34
N LEU A 208 2.13 13.88 5.63
CA LEU A 208 1.64 13.45 6.95
C LEU A 208 2.16 12.06 7.33
N VAL A 209 2.14 11.13 6.38
CA VAL A 209 2.68 9.77 6.60
C VAL A 209 4.20 9.83 6.76
N HIS A 210 4.87 10.60 5.92
CA HIS A 210 6.32 10.80 5.97
C HIS A 210 6.79 11.35 7.32
N SER A 211 6.08 12.36 7.87
CA SER A 211 6.40 12.90 9.20
C SER A 211 6.19 11.88 10.31
N SER A 212 5.22 10.97 10.15
CA SER A 212 4.92 9.94 11.15
C SER A 212 5.97 8.82 11.19
N TYR A 213 6.62 8.53 10.06
CA TYR A 213 7.62 7.44 9.95
C TYR A 213 9.07 7.92 9.94
N CYS A 214 9.32 9.20 10.25
CA CYS A 214 10.66 9.78 10.36
C CYS A 214 11.53 9.52 9.12
N CYS A 215 10.92 9.55 7.93
CA CYS A 215 11.66 9.37 6.69
C CYS A 215 12.70 10.51 6.53
N PRO A 216 13.93 10.21 6.09
CA PRO A 216 14.93 11.24 5.86
C PRO A 216 14.56 12.09 4.63
N LEU A 217 14.07 13.30 4.85
CA LEU A 217 14.00 14.32 3.81
C LEU A 217 14.52 15.64 4.32
N PHE A 218 15.47 16.16 3.58
CA PHE A 218 16.23 17.39 3.83
C PHE A 218 15.37 18.64 4.00
N PHE A 219 14.12 18.62 3.52
CA PHE A 219 13.19 19.74 3.56
C PHE A 219 11.77 19.24 3.79
N LEU A 220 11.46 18.90 5.04
CA LEU A 220 10.13 18.39 5.45
C LEU A 220 8.97 19.30 5.02
N TYR A 221 9.24 20.61 4.90
CA TYR A 221 8.26 21.62 4.49
C TYR A 221 8.12 21.79 2.96
N LEU A 222 9.03 21.26 2.15
CA LEU A 222 8.93 21.41 0.70
C LEU A 222 7.78 20.58 0.11
N LEU A 223 7.55 19.36 0.62
CA LEU A 223 6.42 18.52 0.22
C LEU A 223 5.07 19.23 0.39
N PRO A 224 4.71 19.76 1.58
CA PRO A 224 3.44 20.44 1.75
C PRO A 224 3.38 21.75 0.96
N ILE A 225 4.50 22.49 0.80
CA ILE A 225 4.53 23.69 -0.05
C ILE A 225 4.18 23.33 -1.51
N ALA A 226 4.81 22.31 -2.08
CA ALA A 226 4.54 21.86 -3.44
C ALA A 226 3.12 21.29 -3.59
N GLY A 227 2.63 20.57 -2.57
CA GLY A 227 1.25 20.07 -2.53
C GLY A 227 0.23 21.21 -2.53
N VAL A 228 0.40 22.20 -1.64
CA VAL A 228 -0.45 23.41 -1.58
C VAL A 228 -0.34 24.22 -2.86
N TYR A 229 0.86 24.37 -3.43
CA TYR A 229 1.05 25.04 -4.71
C TYR A 229 0.26 24.39 -5.84
N SER A 230 0.31 23.05 -5.94
CA SER A 230 -0.45 22.30 -6.93
C SER A 230 -1.96 22.43 -6.75
N LEU A 231 -2.44 22.44 -5.49
CA LEU A 231 -3.85 22.72 -5.17
C LEU A 231 -4.26 24.13 -5.56
N LEU A 232 -3.45 25.14 -5.25
CA LEU A 232 -3.72 26.53 -5.62
C LEU A 232 -3.74 26.69 -7.14
N PHE A 233 -2.80 26.08 -7.86
CA PHE A 233 -2.78 26.09 -9.32
C PHE A 233 -4.03 25.43 -9.93
N ALA A 234 -4.57 24.40 -9.28
CA ALA A 234 -5.80 23.74 -9.73
C ALA A 234 -7.08 24.53 -9.41
N LEU A 235 -7.12 25.24 -8.28
CA LEU A 235 -8.32 25.93 -7.78
C LEU A 235 -8.44 27.38 -8.26
N LEU A 236 -7.31 28.05 -8.52
CA LEU A 236 -7.33 29.44 -8.97
C LEU A 236 -7.79 29.51 -10.44
N PRO A 237 -8.68 30.47 -10.78
CA PRO A 237 -9.08 30.71 -12.16
C PRO A 237 -7.91 31.36 -12.91
N LEU A 238 -7.02 30.53 -13.44
CA LEU A 238 -5.88 30.97 -14.23
C LEU A 238 -6.33 31.36 -15.65
N PRO A 239 -5.61 32.30 -16.29
CA PRO A 239 -5.89 32.69 -17.67
C PRO A 239 -5.77 31.49 -18.64
N PRO A 240 -6.35 31.61 -19.85
CA PRO A 240 -6.36 30.52 -20.83
C PRO A 240 -4.95 30.05 -21.19
N VAL A 241 -4.87 28.82 -21.72
CA VAL A 241 -3.62 28.19 -22.18
C VAL A 241 -2.90 29.12 -23.17
N GLY A 242 -1.59 29.27 -23.00
CA GLY A 242 -0.75 30.17 -23.79
C GLY A 242 -0.55 31.57 -23.19
N HIS A 243 -1.26 31.94 -22.12
CA HIS A 243 -1.00 33.21 -21.44
C HIS A 243 0.32 33.15 -20.63
N PRO A 244 1.21 34.17 -20.71
CA PRO A 244 2.54 34.14 -20.10
C PRO A 244 2.51 33.93 -18.58
N LEU A 245 1.51 34.48 -17.90
CA LEU A 245 1.32 34.30 -16.46
C LEU A 245 1.05 32.83 -16.07
N ARG A 246 0.23 32.12 -16.84
CA ARG A 246 -0.02 30.68 -16.60
C ARG A 246 1.22 29.85 -16.89
N GLN A 247 1.93 30.16 -17.97
CA GLN A 247 3.20 29.50 -18.32
C GLN A 247 4.24 29.70 -17.23
N PHE A 248 4.36 30.91 -16.67
CA PHE A 248 5.27 31.18 -15.56
C PHE A 248 4.96 30.30 -14.34
N PHE A 249 3.70 30.24 -13.91
CA PHE A 249 3.30 29.36 -12.81
C PHE A 249 3.51 27.87 -13.14
N ALA A 250 3.31 27.46 -14.39
CA ALA A 250 3.58 26.10 -14.81
C ALA A 250 5.09 25.77 -14.74
N ILE A 251 5.97 26.68 -15.17
CA ILE A 251 7.43 26.52 -15.06
C ILE A 251 7.87 26.42 -13.59
N VAL A 252 7.33 27.27 -12.72
CA VAL A 252 7.60 27.20 -11.27
C VAL A 252 7.12 25.86 -10.68
N GLY A 253 5.94 25.39 -11.10
CA GLY A 253 5.43 24.07 -10.70
C GLY A 253 6.31 22.92 -11.18
N ALA A 254 6.80 22.99 -12.42
CA ALA A 254 7.74 22.01 -12.97
C ALA A 254 9.05 22.01 -12.17
N ALA A 255 9.56 23.18 -11.77
CA ALA A 255 10.75 23.30 -10.91
C ALA A 255 10.53 22.68 -9.53
N PHE A 256 9.34 22.81 -8.93
CA PHE A 256 9.01 22.08 -7.70
C PHE A 256 8.97 20.56 -7.93
N GLY A 257 8.37 20.10 -9.03
CA GLY A 257 8.33 18.68 -9.40
C GLY A 257 9.73 18.08 -9.57
N THR A 258 10.62 18.76 -10.29
CA THR A 258 12.01 18.31 -10.45
C THR A 258 12.80 18.34 -9.14
N LEU A 259 12.63 19.39 -8.33
CA LEU A 259 13.28 19.49 -7.02
C LEU A 259 12.83 18.35 -6.09
N LEU A 260 11.53 18.05 -6.04
CA LEU A 260 11.01 16.92 -5.27
C LEU A 260 11.53 15.58 -5.78
N ALA A 261 11.60 15.38 -7.09
CA ALA A 261 12.14 14.16 -7.67
C ALA A 261 13.63 13.99 -7.31
N ALA A 262 14.41 15.07 -7.41
CA ALA A 262 15.82 15.07 -7.03
C ALA A 262 16.02 14.81 -5.53
N LEU A 263 15.16 15.37 -4.68
CA LEU A 263 15.22 15.12 -3.23
C LEU A 263 14.83 13.69 -2.88
N ALA A 264 13.81 13.12 -3.55
CA ALA A 264 13.39 11.74 -3.33
C ALA A 264 14.46 10.73 -3.79
N THR A 265 15.13 10.99 -4.92
CA THR A 265 16.26 10.16 -5.36
C THR A 265 17.47 10.32 -4.44
N PHE A 266 17.77 11.56 -4.03
CA PHE A 266 18.86 11.83 -3.10
C PHE A 266 18.63 11.20 -1.72
N SER A 267 17.41 11.24 -1.19
CA SER A 267 17.10 10.59 0.09
C SER A 267 17.18 9.07 0.01
N LEU A 268 16.74 8.47 -1.11
CA LEU A 268 16.95 7.04 -1.37
C LEU A 268 18.44 6.68 -1.44
N LEU A 269 19.25 7.51 -2.11
CA LEU A 269 20.71 7.30 -2.14
C LEU A 269 21.30 7.43 -0.73
N CYS A 270 20.95 8.48 0.01
CA CYS A 270 21.40 8.66 1.38
C CYS A 270 21.03 7.47 2.26
N TRP A 271 19.84 6.91 2.09
CA TRP A 271 19.46 5.69 2.78
C TRP A 271 20.38 4.52 2.44
N ILE A 272 20.51 4.21 1.14
CA ILE A 272 21.25 3.04 0.65
C ILE A 272 22.70 3.07 1.15
N TYR A 273 23.28 4.26 1.25
CA TYR A 273 24.67 4.46 1.66
C TYR A 273 24.86 4.85 3.14
N ASN A 274 23.80 4.91 3.97
CA ASN A 274 23.98 5.24 5.38
C ASN A 274 24.47 4.03 6.19
N PRO A 275 25.70 4.05 6.74
CA PRO A 275 26.27 2.92 7.49
C PRO A 275 25.54 2.62 8.82
N SER A 276 24.75 3.55 9.37
CA SER A 276 23.92 3.25 10.55
C SER A 276 22.83 2.20 10.26
N SER A 277 22.47 2.01 8.98
CA SER A 277 21.59 0.91 8.55
C SER A 277 22.29 -0.46 8.51
N GLU A 278 23.63 -0.49 8.55
CA GLU A 278 24.44 -1.71 8.64
C GLU A 278 24.75 -2.11 10.10
N GLU A 279 24.97 -1.16 11.01
CA GLU A 279 25.22 -1.47 12.43
C GLU A 279 23.99 -2.07 13.15
N LEU A 280 22.77 -1.73 12.70
CA LEU A 280 21.52 -2.38 13.15
C LEU A 280 21.29 -3.79 12.56
N ARG A 281 22.11 -4.26 11.60
CA ARG A 281 22.12 -5.67 11.15
C ARG A 281 22.97 -6.57 12.05
N GLY A 282 23.68 -6.00 13.02
CA GLY A 282 24.38 -6.78 14.04
C GLY A 282 23.41 -7.37 15.07
N PRO A 283 23.66 -8.58 15.59
CA PRO A 283 22.80 -9.19 16.59
C PRO A 283 22.73 -8.29 17.85
N PRO A 284 21.53 -7.92 18.34
CA PRO A 284 21.42 -7.15 19.56
C PRO A 284 21.58 -8.11 20.75
N PHE A 285 22.34 -7.67 21.76
CA PHE A 285 22.54 -8.35 23.05
C PHE A 285 23.49 -9.55 23.06
N LEU A 286 24.78 -9.29 22.88
CA LEU A 286 25.71 -9.73 23.93
C LEU A 286 25.94 -8.54 24.85
N PRO A 287 25.86 -8.70 26.19
CA PRO A 287 26.23 -7.65 27.13
C PRO A 287 27.74 -7.53 27.08
N GLN A 288 28.25 -6.81 26.07
CA GLN A 288 29.66 -6.50 26.01
C GLN A 288 29.84 -5.16 26.71
N GLU A 289 30.27 -5.24 27.96
CA GLU A 289 31.02 -4.19 28.64
C GLU A 289 32.19 -3.77 27.74
N ARG A 290 31.93 -2.85 26.82
CA ARG A 290 32.97 -2.10 26.15
C ARG A 290 32.71 -0.62 26.42
N PRO A 291 33.73 0.13 26.84
CA PRO A 291 33.58 1.52 27.20
C PRO A 291 33.02 2.30 25.99
N VAL A 292 31.90 2.97 26.24
CA VAL A 292 31.12 3.83 25.31
C VAL A 292 31.99 4.87 24.60
N LEU A 293 33.20 5.13 25.10
CA LEU A 293 34.15 6.09 24.55
C LEU A 293 34.86 5.65 23.25
N ASN A 294 34.84 4.36 22.89
CA ASN A 294 35.56 3.86 21.71
C ASN A 294 34.68 3.59 20.47
N TYR A 295 33.35 3.73 20.56
CA TYR A 295 32.45 3.52 19.41
C TYR A 295 32.29 4.76 18.52
N MET A 296 32.64 5.97 18.99
CA MET A 296 32.71 7.16 18.12
C MET A 296 33.98 7.22 17.24
N LYS A 297 34.87 6.21 17.31
CA LYS A 297 36.21 6.27 16.69
C LYS A 297 36.46 5.20 15.63
N ARG A 298 35.44 4.79 14.87
CA ARG A 298 35.63 3.85 13.75
C ARG A 298 35.11 4.37 12.40
N LYS A 299 36.04 5.07 11.75
CA LYS A 299 36.18 5.43 10.33
C LYS A 299 35.09 6.29 9.68
N PRO A 300 35.52 7.25 8.84
CA PRO A 300 34.75 8.45 8.67
C PRO A 300 33.77 8.27 7.52
N ALA A 301 32.51 8.56 7.74
CA ALA A 301 31.54 8.85 6.69
C ALA A 301 31.89 10.16 5.91
N THR A 302 33.19 10.50 5.78
CA THR A 302 33.69 11.77 5.23
C THR A 302 34.48 11.63 3.93
N GLU A 303 34.75 10.44 3.41
CA GLU A 303 35.44 10.31 2.11
C GLU A 303 34.52 10.63 0.92
N ILE A 304 33.20 10.63 1.12
CA ILE A 304 32.23 11.02 0.09
C ILE A 304 31.44 12.22 0.59
N GLY A 305 31.74 13.40 0.06
CA GLY A 305 31.22 14.68 0.56
C GLY A 305 29.68 14.79 0.64
N PHE A 306 28.92 14.03 -0.16
CA PHE A 306 27.46 14.03 -0.09
C PHE A 306 26.89 13.31 1.14
N LEU A 307 27.62 12.36 1.74
CA LEU A 307 27.16 11.62 2.93
C LEU A 307 27.01 12.51 4.17
N ARG A 308 27.72 13.64 4.20
CA ARG A 308 27.58 14.65 5.25
C ARG A 308 26.15 15.20 5.34
N PHE A 309 25.48 15.30 4.19
CA PHE A 309 24.10 15.75 4.16
C PHE A 309 23.19 14.65 4.73
N CYS A 310 23.42 13.38 4.45
CA CYS A 310 22.54 12.27 4.86
C CYS A 310 22.20 12.20 6.36
N ASN A 311 23.03 12.80 7.24
CA ASN A 311 22.82 12.83 8.68
C ASN A 311 22.16 14.13 9.20
N TYR A 312 21.75 15.06 8.34
CA TYR A 312 21.23 16.37 8.76
C TYR A 312 19.71 16.50 8.54
N PRO A 313 18.93 16.99 9.53
CA PRO A 313 19.29 17.30 10.91
C PRO A 313 19.20 16.08 11.86
N GLU A 314 20.34 15.70 12.45
CA GLU A 314 20.51 14.49 13.27
C GLU A 314 19.56 14.42 14.48
N TRP A 315 19.41 15.53 15.20
CA TRP A 315 18.59 15.60 16.42
C TRP A 315 17.10 15.35 16.18
N LEU A 316 16.56 15.83 15.05
CA LEU A 316 15.15 15.70 14.71
C LEU A 316 14.81 14.25 14.38
N TYR A 317 15.67 13.58 13.61
CA TYR A 317 15.51 12.17 13.31
C TYR A 317 15.67 11.30 14.56
N ALA A 318 16.68 11.56 15.39
CA ALA A 318 16.88 10.81 16.64
C ALA A 318 15.70 10.95 17.60
N HIS A 319 15.11 12.14 17.71
CA HIS A 319 13.91 12.34 18.52
C HIS A 319 12.70 11.59 17.94
N CYS A 320 12.47 11.72 16.63
CA CYS A 320 11.35 11.07 15.95
C CYS A 320 11.46 9.54 16.01
N GLU A 321 12.65 8.98 15.77
CA GLU A 321 12.88 7.54 15.86
C GLU A 321 12.63 7.01 17.27
N ARG A 322 13.06 7.75 18.30
CA ARG A 322 12.78 7.41 19.70
C ARG A 322 11.28 7.38 19.98
N VAL A 323 10.54 8.41 19.57
CA VAL A 323 9.07 8.44 19.74
C VAL A 323 8.42 7.25 19.02
N LEU A 324 8.89 6.94 17.81
CA LEU A 324 8.40 5.82 17.03
C LEU A 324 8.70 4.47 17.72
N ASP A 325 9.92 4.25 18.23
CA ASP A 325 10.29 3.03 18.95
C ASP A 325 9.45 2.80 20.22
N PHE A 326 9.03 3.86 20.91
CA PHE A 326 8.17 3.77 22.10
C PHE A 326 6.67 3.79 21.80
N SER A 327 6.28 3.81 20.52
CA SER A 327 4.86 3.75 20.13
C SER A 327 4.36 2.32 20.03
N PHE A 328 3.12 2.05 20.44
CA PHE A 328 2.48 0.76 20.18
C PHE A 328 2.28 0.58 18.66
N PRO A 329 2.64 -0.58 18.09
CA PRO A 329 2.92 -1.87 18.76
C PRO A 329 4.41 -2.21 18.94
N TYR A 330 5.34 -1.27 18.70
CA TYR A 330 6.77 -1.54 18.67
C TYR A 330 7.39 -1.95 20.01
N LEU A 331 6.72 -1.62 21.13
CA LEU A 331 7.16 -2.02 22.47
C LEU A 331 7.30 -3.53 22.66
N ASP A 332 6.45 -4.32 21.99
CA ASP A 332 6.39 -5.78 22.17
C ASP A 332 7.15 -6.55 21.07
N TRP A 333 7.86 -5.84 20.19
CA TRP A 333 8.43 -6.41 18.97
C TRP A 333 9.95 -6.51 19.06
N ASN A 334 10.51 -7.49 18.35
CA ASN A 334 11.96 -7.59 18.24
C ASN A 334 12.49 -6.40 17.43
N ALA A 335 13.62 -5.83 17.85
CA ALA A 335 14.23 -4.68 17.19
C ALA A 335 14.44 -4.89 15.67
N GLU A 336 14.77 -6.11 15.26
CA GLU A 336 14.91 -6.49 13.85
C GLU A 336 13.58 -6.37 13.06
N GLN A 337 12.46 -6.78 13.66
CA GLN A 337 11.14 -6.66 13.03
C GLN A 337 10.74 -5.19 12.88
N VAL A 338 10.99 -4.39 13.93
CA VAL A 338 10.74 -2.95 13.94
C VAL A 338 11.54 -2.27 12.82
N PHE A 339 12.83 -2.62 12.71
CA PHE A 339 13.71 -2.09 11.67
C PHE A 339 13.23 -2.44 10.26
N GLN A 340 12.86 -3.70 10.02
CA GLN A 340 12.36 -4.13 8.72
C GLN A 340 11.05 -3.45 8.33
N GLU A 341 10.10 -3.30 9.26
CA GLU A 341 8.85 -2.58 8.99
C GLU A 341 9.11 -1.13 8.64
N LYS A 342 9.89 -0.42 9.48
CA LYS A 342 10.28 0.97 9.20
C LYS A 342 10.93 1.08 7.82
N THR A 343 11.80 0.15 7.46
CA THR A 343 12.48 0.13 6.17
C THR A 343 11.50 0.02 5.00
N ILE A 344 10.59 -0.95 5.05
CA ILE A 344 9.62 -1.17 3.97
C ILE A 344 8.67 0.01 3.83
N ILE A 345 8.15 0.53 4.95
CA ILE A 345 7.22 1.66 4.93
C ILE A 345 7.90 2.89 4.35
N ARG A 346 9.09 3.22 4.83
CA ARG A 346 9.81 4.39 4.33
C ARG A 346 10.19 4.20 2.85
N LEU A 347 10.59 3.00 2.40
CA LEU A 347 10.81 2.72 0.97
C LEU A 347 9.55 2.96 0.15
N ALA A 348 8.39 2.47 0.60
CA ALA A 348 7.12 2.67 -0.06
C ALA A 348 6.76 4.17 -0.18
N ILE A 349 6.96 4.94 0.90
CA ILE A 349 6.75 6.40 0.90
C ILE A 349 7.66 7.08 -0.13
N HIS A 350 8.93 6.70 -0.22
CA HIS A 350 9.86 7.26 -1.20
C HIS A 350 9.48 6.91 -2.64
N CYS A 351 9.07 5.66 -2.90
CA CYS A 351 8.58 5.27 -4.23
C CYS A 351 7.33 6.07 -4.62
N LEU A 352 6.36 6.21 -3.71
CA LEU A 352 5.15 6.99 -3.95
C LEU A 352 5.45 8.47 -4.16
N LEU A 353 6.40 9.02 -3.40
CA LEU A 353 6.86 10.39 -3.56
C LEU A 353 7.50 10.60 -4.94
N GLY A 354 8.35 9.66 -5.38
CA GLY A 354 8.95 9.68 -6.71
C GLY A 354 7.93 9.61 -7.84
N ILE A 355 6.88 8.80 -7.69
CA ILE A 355 5.76 8.74 -8.64
C ILE A 355 5.00 10.07 -8.67
N CYS A 356 4.67 10.63 -7.50
CA CYS A 356 3.96 11.91 -7.41
C CYS A 356 4.78 13.08 -7.96
N SER A 357 6.08 13.14 -7.66
CA SER A 357 6.97 14.21 -8.15
C SER A 357 7.15 14.15 -9.66
N THR A 358 7.32 12.94 -10.22
CA THR A 358 7.42 12.74 -11.66
C THR A 358 6.09 13.07 -12.36
N GLY A 359 4.97 12.66 -11.77
CA GLY A 359 3.64 13.01 -12.27
C GLY A 359 3.40 14.51 -12.32
N LEU A 360 3.72 15.23 -11.23
CA LEU A 360 3.61 16.69 -11.18
C LEU A 360 4.51 17.38 -12.21
N PHE A 361 5.77 16.94 -12.34
CA PHE A 361 6.67 17.47 -13.36
C PHE A 361 6.09 17.33 -14.77
N LEU A 362 5.58 16.14 -15.12
CA LEU A 362 5.00 15.87 -16.44
C LEU A 362 3.72 16.70 -16.69
N LEU A 363 2.90 16.93 -15.66
CA LEU A 363 1.71 17.76 -15.80
C LEU A 363 2.06 19.23 -16.02
N PHE A 364 2.97 19.77 -15.20
CA PHE A 364 3.36 21.17 -15.28
C PHE A 364 4.16 21.48 -16.55
N ILE A 365 5.03 20.58 -17.01
CA ILE A 365 5.73 20.77 -18.29
C ILE A 365 4.74 20.70 -19.47
N GLY A 366 3.72 19.84 -19.37
CA GLY A 366 2.61 19.81 -20.32
C GLY A 366 1.88 21.15 -20.36
N ASP A 367 1.44 21.68 -19.22
CA ASP A 367 0.76 22.99 -19.15
C ASP A 367 1.65 24.19 -19.56
N ALA A 368 2.97 24.06 -19.45
CA ALA A 368 3.92 25.12 -19.82
C ALA A 368 4.13 25.22 -21.33
N PHE A 369 4.19 24.08 -22.03
CA PHE A 369 4.66 24.00 -23.42
C PHE A 369 3.65 23.41 -24.42
N CYS A 370 2.57 22.78 -23.96
CA CYS A 370 1.50 22.22 -24.79
C CYS A 370 0.18 22.97 -24.56
#